data_AF-A0A0J7IYN0-F1
#
_entry.id   AF-A0A0J7IYN0-F1
#
_cell.length_a   1.000
_cell.length_b   1.000
_cell.length_c   1.000
_cell.angle_alpha   90.00
_cell.angle_beta   90.00
_cell.angle_gamma   90.00
#
_symmetry.space_group_name_H-M   'P 1'
#
loop_
_entity.id
_entity.type
_entity.pdbx_description
1 polymer ?
#
loop_
_entity_poly.entity_id
_entity_poly.type
_entity_poly.pdbx_seq_one_letter_code
_entity_poly.pdbx_strand_id
1 'polypeptide(L)'
;MKKSLICIFFLMVSSLIFSQEHISSFNAVTVTYQFHPKFFIYGEGQLRGIENYSYPDYYEIKGGIGYNLTPNHKPFVGIGRYATYKNHSLDKEEFRIWLQDVLIFKYHTLKFENRFRAEKSWFYEPNQDLHSDRYRFRYRLNISVPLNSKSITPGTIFANAYSEIFFVTEKPIFARNRLYGGFGYQVDEIFGLASGYLWQREFGNAGNKNLHFLYLALNINIDDSQQKHYHFPGAD
;
A
#
# COMPACT_ATOMS: atom_id res chain seq x y z
N MET A 1 -43.98 3.30 2.66
CA MET A 1 -43.76 2.95 1.23
C MET A 1 -42.48 3.55 0.63
N LYS A 2 -42.17 4.86 0.78
CA LYS A 2 -40.96 5.49 0.20
C LYS A 2 -39.60 4.90 0.67
N LYS A 3 -39.45 4.51 1.95
CA LYS A 3 -38.20 3.90 2.47
C LYS A 3 -37.91 2.49 1.92
N SER A 4 -38.96 1.73 1.61
CA SER A 4 -38.82 0.37 1.07
C SER A 4 -38.46 0.38 -0.42
N LEU A 5 -38.95 1.36 -1.19
CA LEU A 5 -38.51 1.56 -2.59
C LEU A 5 -37.03 1.95 -2.69
N ILE A 6 -36.48 2.71 -1.74
CA ILE A 6 -35.06 3.08 -1.73
C ILE A 6 -34.17 1.85 -1.49
N CYS A 7 -34.56 0.95 -0.58
CA CYS A 7 -33.85 -0.31 -0.35
C CYS A 7 -33.91 -1.24 -1.56
N ILE A 8 -35.05 -1.33 -2.24
CA ILE A 8 -35.21 -2.14 -3.46
C ILE A 8 -34.41 -1.53 -4.62
N PHE A 9 -34.36 -0.20 -4.74
CA PHE A 9 -33.51 0.48 -5.72
C PHE A 9 -32.01 0.25 -5.43
N PHE A 10 -31.58 0.29 -4.16
CA PHE A 10 -30.21 -0.01 -3.77
C PHE A 10 -29.83 -1.48 -4.05
N LEU A 11 -30.75 -2.40 -3.82
CA LEU A 11 -30.60 -3.83 -4.14
C LEU A 11 -30.54 -4.07 -5.66
N MET A 12 -31.38 -3.40 -6.46
CA MET A 12 -31.34 -3.55 -7.92
C MET A 12 -30.11 -2.91 -8.58
N VAL A 13 -29.61 -1.78 -8.06
CA VAL A 13 -28.34 -1.19 -8.53
C VAL A 13 -27.17 -2.13 -8.21
N SER A 14 -27.20 -2.85 -7.08
CA SER A 14 -26.15 -3.82 -6.74
C SER A 14 -26.10 -5.02 -7.71
N SER A 15 -27.23 -5.49 -8.24
CA SER A 15 -27.27 -6.61 -9.18
C SER A 15 -26.77 -6.28 -10.60
N LEU A 16 -26.65 -5.00 -10.97
CA LEU A 16 -26.15 -4.58 -12.28
C LEU A 16 -24.63 -4.35 -12.31
N ILE A 17 -23.95 -4.43 -11.15
CA ILE A 17 -22.51 -4.10 -11.02
C ILE A 17 -21.62 -5.36 -10.94
N PHE A 18 -22.19 -6.55 -10.68
CA PHE A 18 -21.41 -7.79 -10.65
C PHE A 18 -21.25 -8.39 -12.05
N SER A 19 -20.36 -7.81 -12.84
CA SER A 19 -19.55 -8.61 -13.76
C SER A 19 -18.79 -9.67 -12.95
N GLN A 20 -18.55 -10.86 -13.51
CA GLN A 20 -17.95 -12.04 -12.86
C GLN A 20 -16.48 -11.82 -12.41
N GLU A 21 -16.23 -10.85 -11.54
CA GLU A 21 -14.90 -10.52 -11.04
C GLU A 21 -14.76 -11.06 -9.62
N HIS A 22 -13.76 -11.91 -9.42
CA HIS A 22 -13.47 -12.58 -8.15
C HIS A 22 -12.95 -11.58 -7.10
N ILE A 23 -13.32 -11.79 -5.83
CA ILE A 23 -12.74 -11.05 -4.71
C ILE A 23 -11.45 -11.75 -4.32
N SER A 24 -10.36 -11.00 -4.24
CA SER A 24 -9.01 -11.44 -3.89
C SER A 24 -8.66 -11.07 -2.44
N SER A 25 -7.63 -11.69 -1.87
CA SER A 25 -7.03 -11.26 -0.59
C SER A 25 -5.86 -10.31 -0.82
N PHE A 26 -5.69 -9.35 0.08
CA PHE A 26 -4.50 -8.54 0.21
C PHE A 26 -4.18 -8.41 1.70
N ASN A 27 -3.13 -9.10 2.14
CA ASN A 27 -2.64 -9.03 3.50
C ASN A 27 -1.29 -8.30 3.53
N ALA A 28 -1.08 -7.43 4.53
CA ALA A 28 0.19 -6.73 4.72
C ALA A 28 0.60 -6.71 6.19
N VAL A 29 1.90 -6.83 6.45
CA VAL A 29 2.50 -6.56 7.75
C VAL A 29 3.62 -5.55 7.54
N THR A 30 3.52 -4.43 8.21
CA THR A 30 4.46 -3.31 8.09
C THR A 30 5.11 -3.06 9.44
N VAL A 31 6.43 -2.91 9.43
CA VAL A 31 7.24 -2.53 10.59
C VAL A 31 7.96 -1.22 10.27
N THR A 32 7.77 -0.21 11.10
CA THR A 32 8.55 1.03 11.08
C THR A 32 9.28 1.15 12.40
N TYR A 33 10.60 1.20 12.36
CA TYR A 33 11.44 1.34 13.54
C TYR A 33 12.23 2.65 13.47
N GLN A 34 11.86 3.59 14.33
CA GLN A 34 12.53 4.87 14.49
C GLN A 34 13.62 4.75 15.56
N PHE A 35 14.82 4.43 15.11
CA PHE A 35 15.99 4.21 15.95
C PHE A 35 16.80 5.49 16.22
N HIS A 36 16.39 6.62 15.65
CA HIS A 36 17.04 7.92 15.81
C HIS A 36 16.00 9.03 15.55
N PRO A 37 16.10 10.24 16.15
CA PRO A 37 15.12 11.32 15.92
C PRO A 37 14.90 11.67 14.44
N LYS A 38 15.93 11.45 13.62
CA LYS A 38 15.91 11.73 12.17
C LYS A 38 15.86 10.50 11.27
N PHE A 39 16.17 9.30 11.75
CA PHE A 39 16.26 8.12 10.88
C PHE A 39 15.31 7.02 11.32
N PHE A 40 14.74 6.32 10.34
CA PHE A 40 13.91 5.15 10.58
C PHE A 40 14.21 4.07 9.55
N ILE A 41 14.03 2.82 9.95
CA ILE A 41 14.00 1.66 9.06
C ILE A 41 12.55 1.27 8.84
N TYR A 42 12.26 0.84 7.62
CA TYR A 42 10.97 0.32 7.21
C TYR A 42 11.13 -1.10 6.68
N GLY A 43 10.21 -1.97 7.05
CA GLY A 43 10.07 -3.32 6.52
C GLY A 43 8.60 -3.62 6.25
N GLU A 44 8.30 -4.33 5.17
CA GLU A 44 6.94 -4.74 4.85
C GLU A 44 6.93 -6.07 4.11
N GLY A 45 6.07 -6.97 4.59
CA GLY A 45 5.68 -8.19 3.89
C GLY A 45 4.25 -8.05 3.39
N GLN A 46 3.98 -8.49 2.16
CA GLN A 46 2.61 -8.61 1.67
C GLN A 46 2.37 -9.97 1.03
N LEU A 47 1.12 -10.44 1.14
CA LEU A 47 0.60 -11.64 0.51
C LEU A 47 -0.69 -11.29 -0.24
N ARG A 48 -0.85 -11.79 -1.46
CA ARG A 48 -2.10 -11.68 -2.21
C ARG A 48 -2.49 -13.03 -2.79
N GLY A 49 -3.76 -13.41 -2.61
CA GLY A 49 -4.42 -14.49 -3.33
C GLY A 49 -5.42 -13.88 -4.30
N ILE A 50 -5.14 -13.97 -5.59
CA ILE A 50 -5.87 -13.37 -6.71
C ILE A 50 -6.97 -14.33 -7.19
N GLU A 51 -6.64 -15.59 -7.43
CA GLU A 51 -7.55 -16.60 -7.99
C GLU A 51 -8.04 -17.59 -6.94
N ASN A 52 -7.16 -18.03 -6.03
CA ASN A 52 -7.50 -18.94 -4.94
C ASN A 52 -6.91 -18.43 -3.62
N TYR A 53 -7.72 -18.38 -2.56
CA TYR A 53 -7.26 -17.98 -1.23
C TYR A 53 -6.36 -19.02 -0.54
N SER A 54 -6.33 -20.27 -1.02
CA SER A 54 -5.56 -21.35 -0.40
C SER A 54 -4.04 -21.26 -0.62
N TYR A 55 -3.58 -20.55 -1.66
CA TYR A 55 -2.16 -20.37 -1.93
C TYR A 55 -1.88 -18.92 -2.38
N PRO A 56 -0.82 -18.26 -1.89
CA PRO A 56 -0.50 -16.90 -2.33
C PRO A 56 -0.01 -16.94 -3.78
N ASP A 57 -0.81 -16.37 -4.68
CA ASP A 57 -0.40 -16.09 -6.07
C ASP A 57 0.74 -15.07 -6.11
N TYR A 58 0.91 -14.30 -5.03
CA TYR A 58 1.89 -13.25 -4.95
C TYR A 58 2.38 -13.03 -3.53
N TYR A 59 3.68 -12.83 -3.38
CA TYR A 59 4.23 -12.22 -2.18
C TYR A 59 5.29 -11.16 -2.51
N GLU A 60 5.45 -10.23 -1.58
CA GLU A 60 6.54 -9.27 -1.62
C GLU A 60 7.13 -9.09 -0.23
N ILE A 61 8.46 -8.99 -0.18
CA ILE A 61 9.22 -8.62 1.01
C ILE A 61 10.07 -7.43 0.62
N LYS A 62 9.96 -6.37 1.39
CA LYS A 62 10.59 -5.11 1.05
C LYS A 62 11.00 -4.35 2.30
N GLY A 63 12.01 -3.50 2.16
CA GLY A 63 12.48 -2.68 3.26
C GLY A 63 13.27 -1.48 2.76
N GLY A 64 13.64 -0.60 3.68
CA GLY A 64 14.35 0.62 3.34
C GLY A 64 14.74 1.44 4.56
N ILE A 65 15.48 2.51 4.30
CA ILE A 65 15.88 3.51 5.29
C ILE A 65 15.32 4.86 4.87
N GLY A 66 14.77 5.57 5.84
CA GLY A 66 14.19 6.89 5.65
C GLY A 66 14.73 7.93 6.61
N TYR A 67 14.49 9.18 6.23
CA TYR A 67 14.92 10.36 6.96
C TYR A 67 13.73 11.28 7.23
N ASN A 68 13.52 11.67 8.48
CA ASN A 68 12.54 12.67 8.88
C ASN A 68 13.15 14.06 8.62
N LEU A 69 12.92 14.62 7.42
CA LEU A 69 13.39 15.96 7.07
C LEU A 69 12.67 17.02 7.94
N THR A 70 11.38 16.83 8.14
CA THR A 70 10.54 17.52 9.13
C THR A 70 9.56 16.51 9.74
N PRO A 71 8.80 16.85 10.80
CA PRO A 71 7.74 15.96 11.31
C PRO A 71 6.70 15.54 10.24
N ASN A 72 6.60 16.31 9.16
CA ASN A 72 5.61 16.16 8.10
C ASN A 72 6.22 15.78 6.75
N HIS A 73 7.53 15.55 6.65
CA HIS A 73 8.21 15.28 5.38
C HIS A 73 9.25 14.15 5.55
N LYS A 74 9.01 13.03 4.88
CA LYS A 74 9.75 11.78 5.06
C LYS A 74 10.21 11.18 3.72
N PRO A 75 11.33 11.64 3.16
CA PRO A 75 12.00 10.94 2.07
C PRO A 75 12.62 9.62 2.54
N PHE A 76 12.62 8.60 1.68
CA PHE A 76 13.29 7.32 1.94
C PHE A 76 13.67 6.55 0.67
N VAL A 77 14.64 5.66 0.80
CA VAL A 77 15.04 4.69 -0.24
C VAL A 77 14.74 3.28 0.21
N GLY A 78 14.23 2.45 -0.68
CA GLY A 78 13.94 1.05 -0.36
C GLY A 78 14.25 0.09 -1.49
N ILE A 79 14.37 -1.17 -1.11
CA ILE A 79 14.56 -2.32 -1.98
C ILE A 79 13.58 -3.43 -1.64
N GLY A 80 13.27 -4.30 -2.58
CA GLY A 80 12.35 -5.40 -2.34
C GLY A 80 12.38 -6.45 -3.42
N ARG A 81 11.95 -7.64 -3.03
CA ARG A 81 11.77 -8.81 -3.88
C ARG A 81 10.28 -9.15 -3.93
N TYR A 82 9.79 -9.39 -5.14
CA TYR A 82 8.40 -9.69 -5.42
C TYR A 82 8.36 -10.97 -6.24
N ALA A 83 7.51 -11.92 -5.87
CA ALA A 83 7.38 -13.20 -6.55
C ALA A 83 5.92 -13.44 -6.90
N THR A 84 5.66 -13.83 -8.14
CA THR A 84 4.36 -14.22 -8.65
C THR A 84 4.39 -15.71 -8.97
N TYR A 85 3.36 -16.42 -8.51
CA TYR A 85 3.19 -17.85 -8.74
C TYR A 85 1.98 -18.07 -9.63
N LYS A 86 2.08 -19.06 -10.50
CA LYS A 86 0.98 -19.57 -11.30
C LYS A 86 1.02 -21.09 -11.27
N ASN A 87 -0.11 -21.72 -10.94
CA ASN A 87 -0.21 -23.18 -10.78
C ASN A 87 0.88 -23.75 -9.84
N HIS A 88 1.14 -23.06 -8.71
CA HIS A 88 2.19 -23.39 -7.72
C HIS A 88 3.64 -23.38 -8.23
N SER A 89 3.88 -22.87 -9.44
CA SER A 89 5.22 -22.68 -10.00
C SER A 89 5.58 -21.19 -10.03
N LEU A 90 6.87 -20.86 -9.89
CA LEU A 90 7.34 -19.49 -10.00
C LEU A 90 7.14 -19.00 -11.44
N ASP A 91 6.26 -18.02 -11.62
CA ASP A 91 5.93 -17.45 -12.93
C ASP A 91 6.85 -16.25 -13.24
N LYS A 92 7.05 -15.40 -12.23
CA LYS A 92 7.85 -14.18 -12.36
C LYS A 92 8.44 -13.73 -11.04
N GLU A 93 9.71 -13.40 -11.07
CA GLU A 93 10.41 -12.71 -9.99
C GLU A 93 10.68 -11.26 -10.40
N GLU A 94 10.60 -10.34 -9.44
CA GLU A 94 10.94 -8.94 -9.61
C GLU A 94 11.82 -8.47 -8.45
N PHE A 95 12.97 -7.90 -8.77
CA PHE A 95 13.73 -7.08 -7.85
C PHE A 95 13.43 -5.61 -8.13
N ARG A 96 13.24 -4.81 -7.07
CA ARG A 96 12.94 -3.38 -7.20
C ARG A 96 13.78 -2.56 -6.25
N ILE A 97 14.26 -1.42 -6.76
CA ILE A 97 14.71 -0.30 -5.96
C ILE A 97 13.74 0.87 -6.15
N TRP A 98 13.49 1.64 -5.11
CA TRP A 98 12.68 2.85 -5.24
C TRP A 98 13.12 3.98 -4.32
N LEU A 99 12.90 5.19 -4.81
CA LEU A 99 12.92 6.41 -4.04
C LEU A 99 11.48 6.80 -3.74
N GLN A 100 11.21 7.15 -2.50
CA GLN A 100 9.89 7.59 -2.06
C GLN A 100 10.01 8.91 -1.31
N ASP A 101 9.02 9.77 -1.52
CA ASP A 101 8.81 10.95 -0.70
C ASP A 101 7.39 10.99 -0.15
N VAL A 102 7.24 11.36 1.12
CA VAL A 102 5.96 11.43 1.83
C VAL A 102 5.81 12.79 2.49
N LEU A 103 4.75 13.50 2.09
CA LEU A 103 4.36 14.80 2.63
C LEU A 103 3.03 14.67 3.36
N ILE A 104 3.02 15.06 4.63
CA ILE A 104 1.83 15.00 5.50
C ILE A 104 1.32 16.42 5.74
N PHE A 105 0.06 16.65 5.39
CA PHE A 105 -0.65 17.87 5.67
C PHE A 105 -1.84 17.56 6.59
N LYS A 106 -2.03 18.35 7.64
CA LYS A 106 -3.16 18.20 8.57
C LYS A 106 -4.06 19.42 8.46
N TYR A 107 -5.35 19.19 8.29
CA TYR A 107 -6.37 20.23 8.32
C TYR A 107 -7.52 19.79 9.22
N HIS A 108 -7.65 20.46 10.38
CA HIS A 108 -8.54 20.02 11.46
C HIS A 108 -8.24 18.55 11.85
N THR A 109 -9.22 17.67 11.75
CA THR A 109 -9.14 16.24 12.04
C THR A 109 -8.66 15.43 10.84
N LEU A 110 -8.61 16.03 9.64
CA LEU A 110 -8.19 15.36 8.41
C LEU A 110 -6.67 15.32 8.33
N LYS A 111 -6.14 14.13 8.08
CA LYS A 111 -4.74 13.92 7.71
C LYS A 111 -4.68 13.57 6.22
N PHE A 112 -4.00 14.42 5.45
CA PHE A 112 -3.65 14.19 4.06
C PHE A 112 -2.21 13.70 3.99
N GLU A 113 -1.98 12.60 3.28
CA GLU A 113 -0.66 12.04 3.01
C GLU A 113 -0.48 11.95 1.49
N ASN A 114 0.44 12.75 0.98
CA ASN A 114 0.89 12.71 -0.41
C ASN A 114 2.14 11.85 -0.46
N ARG A 115 2.11 10.81 -1.29
CA ARG A 115 3.26 9.93 -1.50
C ARG A 115 3.64 9.90 -2.97
N PHE A 116 4.87 10.32 -3.24
CA PHE A 116 5.51 10.21 -4.55
C PHE A 116 6.49 9.05 -4.51
N ARG A 117 6.56 8.26 -5.58
CA ARG A 117 7.52 7.17 -5.67
C ARG A 117 8.03 6.98 -7.09
N ALA A 118 9.34 6.90 -7.23
CA ALA A 118 10.03 6.50 -8.46
C ALA A 118 10.69 5.14 -8.23
N GLU A 119 10.41 4.17 -9.08
CA GLU A 119 10.82 2.78 -8.94
C GLU A 119 11.59 2.33 -10.20
N LYS A 120 12.64 1.54 -10.02
CA LYS A 120 13.26 0.73 -11.08
C LYS A 120 13.11 -0.74 -10.72
N SER A 121 12.56 -1.50 -11.65
CA SER A 121 12.23 -2.92 -11.49
C SER A 121 13.01 -3.74 -12.52
N TRP A 122 13.51 -4.90 -12.10
CA TRP A 122 14.10 -5.92 -12.95
C TRP A 122 13.32 -7.21 -12.78
N PHE A 123 12.90 -7.81 -13.87
CA PHE A 123 12.08 -9.02 -13.91
C PHE A 123 12.89 -10.20 -14.42
N TYR A 124 12.57 -11.37 -13.89
CA TYR A 124 13.01 -12.66 -14.39
C TYR A 124 11.82 -13.61 -14.50
N GLU A 125 11.60 -14.16 -15.68
CA GLU A 125 10.54 -15.13 -15.99
C GLU A 125 11.20 -16.50 -16.29
N PRO A 126 11.32 -17.40 -15.29
CA PRO A 126 12.13 -18.61 -15.40
C PRO A 126 11.62 -19.59 -16.45
N ASN A 127 10.32 -19.61 -16.72
CA ASN A 127 9.71 -20.51 -17.72
C ASN A 127 10.15 -20.20 -19.15
N GLN A 128 10.57 -18.97 -19.43
CA GLN A 128 10.98 -18.50 -20.75
C GLN A 128 12.45 -18.04 -20.79
N ASP A 129 13.15 -18.12 -19.66
CA ASP A 129 14.47 -17.53 -19.44
C ASP A 129 14.56 -16.06 -19.90
N LEU A 130 13.51 -15.28 -19.60
CA LEU A 130 13.35 -13.91 -20.08
C LEU A 130 13.68 -12.91 -18.98
N HIS A 131 14.53 -11.94 -19.32
CA HIS A 131 14.83 -10.78 -18.50
C HIS A 131 14.23 -9.52 -19.10
N SER A 132 13.63 -8.69 -18.25
CA SER A 132 13.13 -7.37 -18.65
C SER A 132 13.24 -6.38 -17.50
N ASP A 133 13.07 -5.10 -17.78
CA ASP A 133 13.09 -4.06 -16.77
C ASP A 133 12.00 -3.02 -17.02
N ARG A 134 11.73 -2.20 -16.00
CA ARG A 134 10.70 -1.15 -16.07
C ARG A 134 11.00 -0.03 -15.11
N TYR A 135 10.79 1.20 -15.56
CA TYR A 135 10.65 2.35 -14.66
C TYR A 135 9.17 2.58 -14.34
N ARG A 136 8.90 2.93 -13.08
CA ARG A 136 7.54 3.24 -12.62
C ARG A 136 7.51 4.49 -11.75
N PHE A 137 6.54 5.35 -12.02
CA PHE A 137 6.25 6.52 -11.20
C PHE A 137 4.87 6.39 -10.60
N ARG A 138 4.74 6.69 -9.31
CA ARG A 138 3.49 6.55 -8.57
C ARG A 138 3.21 7.78 -7.76
N TYR A 139 1.94 8.14 -7.71
CA TYR A 139 1.43 9.13 -6.80
C TYR A 139 0.23 8.57 -6.05
N ARG A 140 0.25 8.69 -4.72
CA ARG A 140 -0.87 8.34 -3.86
C ARG A 140 -1.27 9.55 -3.03
N LEU A 141 -2.56 9.88 -3.05
CA LEU A 141 -3.20 10.75 -2.08
C LEU A 141 -4.00 9.88 -1.11
N ASN A 142 -3.63 9.92 0.16
CA ASN A 142 -4.31 9.21 1.24
C ASN A 142 -4.93 10.21 2.22
N ILE A 143 -6.18 9.98 2.60
CA ILE A 143 -6.93 10.80 3.55
C ILE A 143 -7.31 9.90 4.72
N SER A 144 -7.04 10.37 5.94
CA SER A 144 -7.42 9.66 7.17
C SER A 144 -8.18 10.59 8.11
N VAL A 145 -9.24 10.08 8.72
CA VAL A 145 -10.13 10.83 9.61
C VAL A 145 -10.40 10.01 10.87
N PRO A 146 -10.04 10.48 12.07
CA PRO A 146 -10.46 9.85 13.31
C PRO A 146 -11.99 9.97 13.46
N LEU A 147 -12.64 8.88 13.87
CA LEU A 147 -14.11 8.81 13.95
C LEU A 147 -14.61 8.99 15.39
N ASN A 148 -13.82 8.58 16.38
CA ASN A 148 -14.19 8.61 17.79
C ASN A 148 -13.28 9.51 18.64
N SER A 149 -12.35 10.26 18.02
CA SER A 149 -11.40 11.11 18.72
C SER A 149 -11.01 12.33 17.87
N LYS A 150 -10.29 13.30 18.45
CA LYS A 150 -9.78 14.48 17.73
C LYS A 150 -8.53 14.18 16.90
N SER A 151 -7.85 13.08 17.17
CA SER A 151 -6.59 12.68 16.53
C SER A 151 -6.39 11.18 16.68
N ILE A 152 -5.69 10.55 15.74
CA ILE A 152 -5.39 9.11 15.82
C ILE A 152 -4.40 8.85 16.97
N THR A 153 -4.93 8.35 18.07
CA THR A 153 -4.23 7.94 19.32
C THR A 153 -4.66 6.51 19.69
N PRO A 154 -4.00 5.84 20.65
CA PRO A 154 -4.47 4.57 21.19
C PRO A 154 -5.99 4.56 21.45
N GLY A 155 -6.68 3.50 21.00
CA GLY A 155 -8.13 3.35 21.06
C GLY A 155 -8.92 4.08 19.95
N THR A 156 -8.26 4.76 19.01
CA THR A 156 -8.94 5.48 17.94
C THR A 156 -9.36 4.55 16.81
N ILE A 157 -10.63 4.61 16.44
CA ILE A 157 -11.14 4.10 15.16
C ILE A 157 -11.06 5.24 14.15
N PHE A 158 -10.48 4.98 12.98
CA PHE A 158 -10.35 5.97 11.92
C PHE A 158 -10.83 5.42 10.58
N ALA A 159 -11.39 6.29 9.74
CA ALA A 159 -11.65 5.99 8.34
C ALA A 159 -10.42 6.37 7.50
N ASN A 160 -10.15 5.60 6.45
CA ASN A 160 -9.07 5.83 5.53
C ASN A 160 -9.54 5.61 4.09
N ALA A 161 -9.20 6.51 3.20
CA ALA A 161 -9.39 6.34 1.77
C ALA A 161 -8.17 6.85 1.01
N TYR A 162 -7.79 6.15 -0.06
CA TYR A 162 -6.73 6.63 -0.94
C TYR A 162 -7.02 6.36 -2.40
N SER A 163 -6.46 7.22 -3.24
CA SER A 163 -6.32 7.00 -4.68
C SER A 163 -4.84 6.94 -5.03
N GLU A 164 -4.46 5.96 -5.83
CA GLU A 164 -3.09 5.80 -6.31
C GLU A 164 -3.05 5.53 -7.81
N ILE A 165 -2.27 6.35 -8.51
CA ILE A 165 -2.04 6.26 -9.94
C ILE A 165 -0.62 5.80 -10.24
N PHE A 166 -0.47 5.02 -11.31
CA PHE A 166 0.79 4.41 -11.70
C PHE A 166 1.08 4.71 -13.17
N PHE A 167 2.24 5.30 -13.41
CA PHE A 167 2.80 5.52 -14.73
C PHE A 167 4.03 4.64 -14.94
N VAL A 168 4.20 4.13 -16.15
CA VAL A 168 5.35 3.32 -16.55
C VAL A 168 5.94 3.85 -17.85
N THR A 169 7.16 3.44 -18.19
CA THR A 169 7.83 3.85 -19.43
C THR A 169 7.30 3.13 -20.67
N GLU A 170 6.75 1.92 -20.52
CA GLU A 170 6.20 1.14 -21.63
C GLU A 170 4.73 1.48 -21.88
N LYS A 171 4.21 1.15 -23.06
CA LYS A 171 2.79 1.37 -23.37
C LYS A 171 1.91 0.23 -22.79
N PRO A 172 0.74 0.55 -22.21
CA PRO A 172 0.22 1.90 -21.97
C PRO A 172 0.94 2.61 -20.81
N ILE A 173 1.26 3.90 -21.00
CA ILE A 173 2.00 4.70 -20.00
C ILE A 173 1.22 4.78 -18.69
N PHE A 174 -0.09 4.98 -18.74
CA PHE A 174 -0.96 4.88 -17.57
C PHE A 174 -1.27 3.41 -17.31
N ALA A 175 -0.49 2.76 -16.45
CA ALA A 175 -0.53 1.30 -16.29
C ALA A 175 -1.60 0.85 -15.28
N ARG A 176 -1.89 1.66 -14.26
CA ARG A 176 -2.77 1.23 -13.17
C ARG A 176 -3.41 2.40 -12.42
N ASN A 177 -4.66 2.20 -12.01
CA ASN A 177 -5.37 3.01 -11.04
C ASN A 177 -5.79 2.13 -9.86
N ARG A 178 -5.72 2.65 -8.64
CA ARG A 178 -6.08 1.94 -7.42
C ARG A 178 -6.85 2.86 -6.49
N LEU A 179 -8.01 2.41 -6.04
CA LEU A 179 -8.86 3.11 -5.09
C LEU A 179 -9.07 2.22 -3.87
N TYR A 180 -8.84 2.78 -2.70
CA TYR A 180 -9.03 2.11 -1.42
C TYR A 180 -10.01 2.90 -0.56
N GLY A 181 -10.86 2.17 0.16
CA GLY A 181 -11.66 2.70 1.25
C GLY A 181 -11.76 1.67 2.36
N GLY A 182 -11.56 2.11 3.60
CA GLY A 182 -11.59 1.22 4.75
C GLY A 182 -11.55 1.93 6.08
N PHE A 183 -11.39 1.13 7.13
CA PHE A 183 -11.25 1.57 8.50
C PHE A 183 -9.95 1.06 9.08
N GLY A 184 -9.48 1.74 10.12
CA GLY A 184 -8.40 1.25 10.94
C GLY A 184 -8.67 1.49 12.41
N TYR A 185 -7.91 0.78 13.22
CA TYR A 185 -7.97 0.87 14.66
C TYR A 185 -6.55 0.97 15.21
N GLN A 186 -6.26 2.08 15.90
CA GLN A 186 -5.01 2.25 16.63
C GLN A 186 -5.14 1.52 17.96
N VAL A 187 -4.49 0.37 18.09
CA VAL A 187 -4.61 -0.48 19.28
C VAL A 187 -3.91 0.19 20.46
N ASP A 188 -2.63 0.49 20.29
CA ASP A 188 -1.78 1.19 21.25
C ASP A 188 -0.76 2.07 20.50
N GLU A 189 0.34 2.47 21.14
CA GLU A 189 1.37 3.30 20.49
C GLU A 189 2.16 2.53 19.42
N ILE A 190 2.17 1.19 19.49
CA ILE A 190 2.96 0.30 18.64
C ILE A 190 2.10 -0.30 17.53
N PHE A 191 0.97 -0.89 17.88
CA PHE A 191 0.15 -1.69 16.99
C PHE A 191 -1.02 -0.89 16.41
N GLY A 192 -1.19 -1.00 15.10
CA GLY A 192 -2.33 -0.46 14.36
C GLY A 192 -2.86 -1.46 13.34
N LEU A 193 -4.18 -1.58 13.26
CA LEU A 193 -4.86 -2.45 12.32
C LEU A 193 -5.53 -1.61 11.23
N ALA A 194 -5.58 -2.12 10.00
CA ALA A 194 -6.38 -1.54 8.92
C ALA A 194 -7.07 -2.65 8.13
N SER A 195 -8.32 -2.40 7.74
CA SER A 195 -9.08 -3.27 6.88
C SER A 195 -9.95 -2.46 5.92
N GLY A 196 -10.14 -2.95 4.72
CA GLY A 196 -11.00 -2.26 3.76
C GLY A 196 -11.11 -2.99 2.44
N TYR A 197 -11.65 -2.26 1.48
CA TYR A 197 -11.80 -2.71 0.11
C TYR A 197 -10.85 -1.94 -0.80
N LEU A 198 -10.16 -2.68 -1.67
CA LEU A 198 -9.27 -2.15 -2.67
C LEU A 198 -9.78 -2.52 -4.05
N TRP A 199 -10.16 -1.52 -4.83
CA TRP A 199 -10.35 -1.68 -6.26
C TRP A 199 -9.07 -1.30 -6.99
N GLN A 200 -8.68 -2.13 -7.96
CA GLN A 200 -7.55 -1.86 -8.82
C GLN A 200 -7.94 -2.12 -10.27
N ARG A 201 -7.58 -1.19 -11.14
CA ARG A 201 -7.68 -1.36 -12.59
C ARG A 201 -6.30 -1.33 -13.22
N GLU A 202 -6.02 -2.35 -14.01
CA GLU A 202 -4.80 -2.47 -14.81
C GLU A 202 -5.15 -2.20 -16.28
N PHE A 203 -4.35 -1.35 -16.91
CA PHE A 203 -4.49 -1.02 -18.32
C PHE A 203 -3.43 -1.79 -19.10
N GLY A 204 -3.85 -2.51 -20.13
CA GLY A 204 -2.98 -3.31 -20.96
C GLY A 204 -3.36 -3.23 -22.43
N ASN A 205 -2.42 -3.59 -23.31
CA ASN A 205 -2.65 -3.57 -24.77
C ASN A 205 -3.76 -4.54 -25.20
N ALA A 206 -3.91 -5.67 -24.50
CA ALA A 206 -4.94 -6.68 -24.75
C ALA A 206 -6.29 -6.37 -24.08
N GLY A 207 -6.41 -5.24 -23.36
CA GLY A 207 -7.60 -4.86 -22.62
C GLY A 207 -7.30 -4.48 -21.18
N ASN A 208 -8.34 -4.03 -20.49
CA ASN A 208 -8.27 -3.61 -19.10
C ASN A 208 -8.72 -4.76 -18.19
N LYS A 209 -8.03 -4.92 -17.06
CA LYS A 209 -8.41 -5.88 -16.01
C LYS A 209 -8.78 -5.13 -14.74
N ASN A 210 -9.91 -5.46 -14.14
CA ASN A 210 -10.22 -5.00 -12.78
C ASN A 210 -9.92 -6.12 -11.78
N LEU A 211 -9.52 -5.71 -10.59
CA LEU A 211 -9.20 -6.58 -9.47
C LEU A 211 -9.84 -5.97 -8.22
N HIS A 212 -10.41 -6.83 -7.40
CA HIS A 212 -11.07 -6.47 -6.15
C HIS A 212 -10.36 -7.17 -5.01
N PHE A 213 -9.90 -6.44 -3.99
CA PHE A 213 -9.27 -7.06 -2.83
C PHE A 213 -9.97 -6.71 -1.54
N LEU A 214 -10.13 -7.70 -0.67
CA LEU A 214 -10.27 -7.48 0.75
C LEU A 214 -8.88 -7.24 1.33
N TYR A 215 -8.68 -6.05 1.88
CA TYR A 215 -7.43 -5.59 2.44
C TYR A 215 -7.42 -5.79 3.95
N LEU A 216 -6.34 -6.35 4.46
CA LEU A 216 -6.04 -6.50 5.87
C LEU A 216 -4.58 -6.13 6.12
N ALA A 217 -4.32 -5.28 7.11
CA ALA A 217 -2.97 -4.88 7.43
C ALA A 217 -2.74 -4.74 8.93
N LEU A 218 -1.57 -5.22 9.36
CA LEU A 218 -0.99 -4.96 10.67
C LEU A 218 0.18 -3.97 10.50
N ASN A 219 0.15 -2.89 11.26
CA ASN A 219 1.20 -1.90 11.33
C ASN A 219 1.84 -1.97 12.72
N ILE A 220 3.16 -2.06 12.76
CA ILE A 220 3.98 -2.10 13.96
C ILE A 220 4.91 -0.89 13.89
N ASN A 221 4.75 0.06 14.80
CA ASN A 221 5.54 1.29 14.86
C ASN A 221 6.31 1.32 16.18
N ILE A 222 7.64 1.28 16.11
CA ILE A 222 8.51 1.29 17.29
C ILE A 222 9.31 2.59 17.25
N ASP A 223 9.29 3.36 18.33
CA ASP A 223 10.04 4.62 18.45
C ASP A 223 10.95 4.60 19.67
N ASP A 224 12.23 4.31 19.45
CA ASP A 224 13.29 4.31 20.46
C ASP A 224 14.15 5.59 20.38
N SER A 225 13.72 6.59 19.60
CA SER A 225 14.54 7.76 19.31
C SER A 225 14.85 8.63 20.53
N GLN A 226 14.03 8.56 21.58
CA GLN A 226 14.19 9.33 22.80
C GLN A 226 15.11 8.67 23.84
N GLN A 227 15.54 7.42 23.64
CA GLN A 227 16.19 6.64 24.70
C GLN A 227 17.74 6.55 24.63
N LYS A 228 18.47 7.31 23.78
CA LYS A 228 19.95 7.16 23.68
C LYS A 228 20.73 8.45 23.39
N HIS A 229 21.96 8.51 23.93
CA HIS A 229 23.02 9.45 23.57
C HIS A 229 23.59 9.09 22.20
N TYR A 230 23.07 9.68 21.12
CA TYR A 230 23.61 9.48 19.77
C TYR A 230 24.83 10.38 19.56
N HIS A 231 26.04 9.85 19.79
CA HIS A 231 27.27 10.42 19.27
C HIS A 231 27.56 9.82 17.90
N PHE A 232 27.48 10.63 16.85
CA PHE A 232 28.08 10.27 15.57
C PHE A 232 29.54 10.73 15.58
N PRO A 233 30.52 9.87 15.29
CA PRO A 233 31.85 10.36 14.94
C PRO A 233 31.71 11.21 13.67
N GLY A 234 32.16 12.46 13.74
CA GLY A 234 32.36 13.27 12.54
C GLY A 234 33.29 12.50 11.61
N ALA A 235 32.83 12.26 10.38
CA ALA A 235 33.75 11.99 9.31
C ALA A 235 34.31 13.37 8.91
N ASP A 236 35.61 13.56 9.18
CA ASP A 236 36.42 14.57 8.49
C ASP A 236 36.37 14.35 6.97
#